data_AF-A0A8H2VLJ6-F1
#
_entry.id   AF-A0A8H2VLJ6-F1
#
_cell.length_a   1.000
_cell.length_b   1.000
_cell.length_c   1.000
_cell.angle_alpha   90.00
_cell.angle_beta   90.00
_cell.angle_gamma   90.00
#
_symmetry.space_group_name_H-M   'P 1'
#
loop_
_entity.id
_entity.type
_entity.pdbx_description
1 polymer ?
#
loop_
_entity_poly.entity_id
_entity_poly.type
_entity_poly.pdbx_seq_one_letter_code
_entity_poly.pdbx_strand_id
1 'polypeptide(L)'
;MTTPSSTSASTSASTLTPLLPLNLYHLSPTIQKWCALRCADIATLNTRGVYYENKSIHHYLNHPIRYIKLIGLIVSIDDFARRRIYTIDDSSGVCLECVALLPPPPPSNPSSSTTSTSTSKTNLPTTQTPAPSEPSITQPQIPWDTISECKTVRILGVMGTYMSMPQLQIVKMGVVESTDVERKWWDECAGLKDPSLGILGRDWVLNEEEIERWKRRERRRKAREVERGRQGVREGQGQGKKMIGNREGNRLKDGGGRKQNTDSVKEERAKQQQERKRKDDPHHLLSTIPVKPPRETSPNKINPKSPTTEKRILPIALSDLSKYDTFGL
;
A
#
# COMPACT_ATOMS: atom_id res chain seq x y z
N MET A 1 -4.46 -69.26 23.09
CA MET A 1 -5.14 -67.95 23.05
C MET A 1 -4.24 -66.94 23.74
N THR A 2 -3.41 -66.25 22.98
CA THR A 2 -2.48 -65.21 23.47
C THR A 2 -2.95 -63.88 22.90
N THR A 3 -3.27 -62.95 23.78
CA THR A 3 -3.72 -61.59 23.46
C THR A 3 -2.54 -60.74 22.98
N PRO A 4 -2.70 -59.88 21.97
CA PRO A 4 -1.66 -58.93 21.59
C PRO A 4 -1.72 -57.67 22.46
N SER A 5 -0.54 -57.24 22.90
CA SER A 5 -0.27 -56.00 23.62
C SER A 5 -0.51 -54.78 22.73
N SER A 6 -1.41 -53.89 23.17
CA SER A 6 -1.67 -52.60 22.55
C SER A 6 -0.47 -51.66 22.71
N THR A 7 0.23 -51.39 21.60
CA THR A 7 1.19 -50.29 21.54
C THR A 7 0.42 -48.99 21.33
N SER A 8 0.31 -48.18 22.37
CA SER A 8 -0.24 -46.82 22.33
C SER A 8 0.71 -45.90 21.54
N ALA A 9 0.34 -45.57 20.31
CA ALA A 9 0.99 -44.50 19.55
C ALA A 9 0.68 -43.17 20.23
N SER A 10 1.71 -42.49 20.73
CA SER A 10 1.64 -41.13 21.22
C SER A 10 1.43 -40.19 20.02
N THR A 11 0.20 -39.77 19.80
CA THR A 11 -0.14 -38.72 18.84
C THR A 11 0.42 -37.40 19.36
N SER A 12 1.63 -37.03 18.92
CA SER A 12 2.20 -35.70 19.13
C SER A 12 1.32 -34.67 18.40
N ALA A 13 0.46 -33.99 19.15
CA ALA A 13 -0.29 -32.84 18.66
C ALA A 13 0.73 -31.78 18.22
N SER A 14 0.86 -31.59 16.90
CA SER A 14 1.75 -30.58 16.33
C SER A 14 1.27 -29.20 16.76
N THR A 15 1.89 -28.61 17.78
CA THR A 15 1.54 -27.29 18.28
C THR A 15 1.97 -26.24 17.29
N LEU A 16 1.01 -25.66 16.55
CA LEU A 16 1.28 -24.55 15.63
C LEU A 16 1.94 -23.38 16.37
N THR A 17 2.98 -22.80 15.76
CA THR A 17 3.67 -21.61 16.27
C THR A 17 2.68 -20.50 16.63
N PRO A 18 2.82 -19.80 17.77
CA PRO A 18 1.95 -18.67 18.13
C PRO A 18 1.98 -17.54 17.09
N LEU A 19 0.82 -16.91 16.88
CA LEU A 19 0.72 -15.73 16.01
C LEU A 19 1.15 -14.48 16.76
N LEU A 20 1.83 -13.58 16.05
CA LEU A 20 2.09 -12.24 16.55
C LEU A 20 0.81 -11.40 16.58
N PRO A 21 0.74 -10.37 17.45
CA PRO A 21 -0.34 -9.39 17.44
C PRO A 21 -0.53 -8.72 16.08
N LEU A 22 -1.79 -8.51 15.68
CA LEU A 22 -2.17 -7.97 14.36
C LEU A 22 -1.55 -6.58 14.07
N ASN A 23 -1.42 -5.74 15.09
CA ASN A 23 -0.80 -4.42 14.96
C ASN A 23 0.67 -4.48 14.56
N LEU A 24 1.34 -5.64 14.69
CA LEU A 24 2.72 -5.86 14.27
C LEU A 24 2.83 -6.46 12.86
N TYR A 25 1.72 -6.84 12.21
CA TYR A 25 1.77 -7.53 10.91
C TYR A 25 2.48 -6.73 9.83
N HIS A 26 2.39 -5.40 9.84
CA HIS A 26 3.13 -4.53 8.92
C HIS A 26 4.66 -4.62 9.03
N LEU A 27 5.20 -5.29 10.07
CA LEU A 27 6.62 -5.60 10.23
C LEU A 27 6.99 -6.97 9.67
N SER A 28 6.01 -7.79 9.31
CA SER A 28 6.26 -9.11 8.72
C SER A 28 7.02 -8.96 7.40
N PRO A 29 7.99 -9.84 7.13
CA PRO A 29 8.68 -9.85 5.85
C PRO A 29 7.77 -10.26 4.68
N THR A 30 6.59 -10.83 4.92
CA THR A 30 5.72 -11.43 3.90
C THR A 30 4.41 -10.66 3.65
N ILE A 31 3.95 -9.85 4.60
CA ILE A 31 2.62 -9.19 4.55
C ILE A 31 2.38 -8.33 3.29
N GLN A 32 3.46 -7.71 2.79
CA GLN A 32 3.47 -6.79 1.64
C GLN A 32 4.44 -7.29 0.56
N LYS A 33 4.60 -8.60 0.42
CA LYS A 33 5.49 -9.22 -0.56
C LYS A 33 4.81 -10.36 -1.29
N TRP A 34 5.05 -10.45 -2.60
CA TRP A 34 4.71 -11.60 -3.41
C TRP A 34 5.57 -12.78 -3.00
N CYS A 35 4.97 -13.79 -2.38
CA CYS A 35 5.65 -15.00 -1.97
C CYS A 35 5.56 -16.04 -3.10
N ALA A 36 6.71 -16.49 -3.62
CA ALA A 36 6.74 -17.60 -4.56
C ALA A 36 6.42 -18.91 -3.83
N LEU A 37 5.24 -19.48 -4.07
CA LEU A 37 4.77 -20.68 -3.37
C LEU A 37 4.29 -21.74 -4.37
N ARG A 38 4.56 -23.00 -4.06
CA ARG A 38 4.07 -24.15 -4.81
C ARG A 38 2.60 -24.44 -4.52
N CYS A 39 1.89 -25.15 -5.41
CA CYS A 39 0.49 -25.53 -5.18
C CYS A 39 0.30 -26.27 -3.84
N ALA A 40 1.19 -27.20 -3.51
CA ALA A 40 1.17 -27.93 -2.23
C ALA A 40 1.34 -27.02 -1.01
N ASP A 41 2.15 -25.97 -1.14
CA ASP A 41 2.36 -25.01 -0.05
C ASP A 41 1.13 -24.13 0.15
N ILE A 42 0.50 -23.73 -0.95
CA ILE A 42 -0.72 -22.92 -0.94
C ILE A 42 -1.87 -23.71 -0.33
N ALA A 43 -2.01 -24.98 -0.70
CA ALA A 43 -3.05 -25.87 -0.19
C ALA A 43 -2.96 -26.13 1.32
N THR A 44 -1.76 -25.98 1.90
CA THR A 44 -1.50 -26.21 3.33
C THR A 44 -1.45 -24.92 4.15
N LEU A 45 -1.71 -23.75 3.55
CA LEU A 45 -1.81 -22.49 4.28
C LEU A 45 -2.94 -22.53 5.30
N ASN A 46 -2.64 -22.12 6.53
CA ASN A 46 -3.58 -22.19 7.63
C ASN A 46 -4.44 -20.94 7.72
N THR A 47 -5.77 -21.12 7.75
CA THR A 47 -6.70 -20.07 8.17
C THR A 47 -6.85 -20.10 9.67
N ARG A 48 -6.29 -19.12 10.38
CA ARG A 48 -6.25 -19.08 11.85
C ARG A 48 -7.25 -18.11 12.45
N GLY A 49 -8.34 -17.81 11.74
CA GLY A 49 -9.41 -16.91 12.20
C GLY A 49 -9.00 -15.43 12.33
N VAL A 50 -7.86 -15.04 11.74
CA VAL A 50 -7.37 -13.66 11.76
C VAL A 50 -7.84 -12.91 10.52
N TYR A 51 -8.23 -11.66 10.71
CA TYR A 51 -8.63 -10.76 9.63
C TYR A 51 -7.68 -9.56 9.57
N TYR A 52 -7.22 -9.24 8.37
CA TYR A 52 -6.40 -8.06 8.08
C TYR A 52 -7.09 -7.27 6.95
N GLU A 53 -7.34 -5.97 7.17
CA GLU A 53 -8.09 -5.13 6.21
C GLU A 53 -9.46 -5.73 5.81
N ASN A 54 -10.20 -6.26 6.79
CA ASN A 54 -11.51 -6.90 6.61
C ASN A 54 -11.51 -8.15 5.71
N LYS A 55 -10.35 -8.76 5.48
CA LYS A 55 -10.20 -10.01 4.72
C LYS A 55 -9.54 -11.06 5.59
N SER A 56 -9.94 -12.33 5.41
CA SER A 56 -9.24 -13.44 6.05
C SER A 56 -7.79 -13.47 5.56
N ILE A 57 -6.85 -13.66 6.48
CA ILE A 57 -5.44 -13.82 6.15
C ILE A 57 -4.99 -15.24 6.47
N HIS A 58 -4.08 -15.76 5.66
CA HIS A 58 -3.56 -17.11 5.82
C HIS A 58 -2.13 -17.08 6.34
N HIS A 59 -1.69 -18.20 6.89
CA HIS A 59 -0.38 -18.31 7.50
C HIS A 59 0.37 -19.54 7.01
N TYR A 60 1.64 -19.33 6.69
CA TYR A 60 2.65 -20.39 6.66
C TYR A 60 3.45 -20.29 7.96
N LEU A 61 3.45 -21.35 8.78
CA LEU A 61 3.85 -21.25 10.19
C LEU A 61 3.09 -20.12 10.90
N ASN A 62 3.79 -19.06 11.31
CA ASN A 62 3.20 -17.82 11.84
C ASN A 62 3.44 -16.59 10.94
N HIS A 63 3.94 -16.75 9.72
CA HIS A 63 4.09 -15.68 8.73
C HIS A 63 2.75 -15.39 8.04
N PRO A 64 2.25 -14.14 8.05
CA PRO A 64 1.05 -13.78 7.31
C PRO A 64 1.31 -13.73 5.80
N ILE A 65 0.53 -14.48 5.02
CA ILE A 65 0.62 -14.56 3.56
C ILE A 65 -0.63 -13.95 2.95
N ARG A 66 -0.43 -12.94 2.08
CA ARG A 66 -1.50 -12.24 1.35
C ARG A 66 -1.35 -12.35 -0.17
N TYR A 67 -0.12 -12.25 -0.64
CA TYR A 67 0.23 -12.14 -2.05
C TYR A 67 1.09 -13.32 -2.49
N ILE A 68 0.66 -13.99 -3.55
CA ILE A 68 1.27 -15.23 -4.01
C ILE A 68 1.67 -15.11 -5.47
N LYS A 69 2.88 -15.57 -5.76
CA LYS A 69 3.41 -15.81 -7.09
C LYS A 69 3.45 -17.32 -7.33
N LEU A 70 2.78 -17.77 -8.38
CA LEU A 70 2.69 -19.18 -8.77
C LEU A 70 3.13 -19.33 -10.24
N ILE A 71 3.84 -20.41 -10.56
CA ILE A 71 4.04 -20.86 -11.95
C ILE A 71 3.55 -22.30 -12.04
N GLY A 72 2.81 -22.62 -13.10
CA GLY A 72 2.36 -23.98 -13.37
C GLY A 72 1.65 -24.10 -14.71
N LEU A 73 1.35 -25.34 -15.08
CA LEU A 73 0.65 -25.71 -16.30
C LEU A 73 -0.87 -25.64 -16.09
N ILE A 74 -1.58 -25.07 -17.05
CA ILE A 74 -3.06 -25.09 -17.07
C ILE A 74 -3.52 -26.49 -17.50
N VAL A 75 -4.11 -27.24 -16.57
CA VAL A 75 -4.64 -28.58 -16.86
C VAL A 75 -6.12 -28.56 -17.24
N SER A 76 -6.89 -27.56 -16.79
CA SER A 76 -8.29 -27.36 -17.22
C SER A 76 -8.67 -25.89 -17.20
N ILE A 77 -9.64 -25.53 -18.04
CA ILE A 77 -10.30 -24.21 -18.02
C ILE A 77 -11.81 -24.40 -17.92
N ASP A 78 -12.38 -23.89 -16.84
CA ASP A 78 -13.83 -23.92 -16.60
C ASP A 78 -14.43 -22.51 -16.72
N ASP A 79 -15.32 -22.34 -17.69
CA ASP A 79 -15.97 -21.07 -17.98
C ASP A 79 -17.34 -20.93 -17.31
N PHE A 80 -17.53 -19.81 -16.61
CA PHE A 80 -18.79 -19.40 -16.00
C PHE A 80 -19.17 -18.00 -16.44
N ALA A 81 -20.44 -17.63 -16.27
CA ALA A 81 -21.00 -16.37 -16.78
C ALA A 81 -20.22 -15.09 -16.39
N ARG A 82 -19.51 -15.06 -15.25
CA ARG A 82 -18.75 -13.88 -14.78
C ARG A 82 -17.33 -14.20 -14.35
N ARG A 83 -16.87 -15.44 -14.52
CA ARG A 83 -15.54 -15.86 -14.07
C ARG A 83 -15.05 -17.04 -14.87
N ARG A 84 -13.74 -17.16 -14.96
CA ARG A 84 -13.04 -18.34 -15.48
C ARG A 84 -12.21 -18.94 -14.35
N ILE A 85 -12.25 -20.26 -14.23
CA ILE A 85 -11.45 -21.01 -13.27
C ILE A 85 -10.39 -21.79 -14.06
N TYR A 86 -9.15 -21.69 -13.61
CA TYR A 86 -8.01 -22.41 -14.17
C TYR A 86 -7.54 -23.41 -13.12
N THR A 87 -7.47 -24.68 -13.47
CA THR A 87 -6.78 -25.66 -12.64
C THR A 87 -5.31 -25.66 -13.01
N ILE A 88 -4.44 -25.39 -12.04
CA ILE A 88 -2.99 -25.24 -12.23
C ILE A 88 -2.24 -26.38 -11.56
N ASP A 89 -1.35 -27.02 -12.30
CA ASP A 89 -0.42 -28.04 -11.81
C ASP A 89 1.04 -27.55 -11.92
N ASP A 90 1.76 -27.53 -10.81
CA ASP A 90 3.19 -27.19 -10.74
C ASP A 90 4.06 -28.42 -10.40
N SER A 91 3.48 -29.62 -10.49
CA SER A 91 4.09 -30.90 -10.14
C SER A 91 4.51 -31.02 -8.66
N SER A 92 3.96 -30.18 -7.77
CA SER A 92 4.20 -30.30 -6.32
C SER A 92 3.36 -31.36 -5.62
N GLY A 93 2.46 -32.03 -6.36
CA GLY A 93 1.63 -33.14 -5.88
C GLY A 93 0.16 -32.79 -5.65
N VAL A 94 -0.23 -31.52 -5.85
CA VAL A 94 -1.64 -31.08 -5.84
C VAL A 94 -1.88 -30.04 -6.93
N CYS A 95 -3.10 -29.98 -7.45
CA CYS A 95 -3.53 -28.92 -8.34
C CYS A 95 -4.25 -27.80 -7.55
N LEU A 96 -4.17 -26.57 -8.04
CA LEU A 96 -4.78 -25.41 -7.41
C LEU A 96 -5.76 -24.72 -8.37
N GLU A 97 -6.96 -24.41 -7.87
CA GLU A 97 -7.93 -23.60 -8.58
C GLU A 97 -7.57 -22.10 -8.50
N CYS A 98 -7.35 -21.49 -9.66
CA CYS A 98 -7.07 -20.07 -9.82
C CYS A 98 -8.24 -19.39 -10.53
N VAL A 99 -8.84 -18.38 -9.90
CA VAL A 99 -10.09 -17.76 -10.35
C VAL A 99 -9.84 -16.36 -10.89
N ALA A 100 -10.29 -16.09 -12.11
CA ALA A 100 -10.29 -14.75 -12.70
C ALA A 100 -11.72 -14.27 -12.97
N LEU A 101 -12.03 -13.02 -12.60
CA LEU A 101 -13.27 -12.38 -13.02
C LEU A 101 -13.19 -11.98 -14.49
N LEU A 102 -14.26 -12.29 -15.24
CA LEU A 102 -14.36 -11.89 -16.64
C LEU A 102 -14.78 -10.41 -16.73
N PRO A 103 -14.31 -9.68 -17.75
CA PRO A 103 -14.83 -8.35 -18.06
C PRO A 103 -16.36 -8.40 -18.25
N PRO A 104 -17.09 -7.34 -17.86
CA PRO A 104 -18.51 -7.26 -18.15
C PRO A 104 -18.75 -7.41 -19.67
N PRO A 105 -19.80 -8.12 -20.11
CA PRO A 105 -20.15 -8.14 -21.51
C PRO A 105 -20.40 -6.70 -21.99
N PRO A 106 -20.06 -6.37 -23.24
CA PRO A 106 -20.38 -5.06 -23.78
C PRO A 106 -21.89 -4.82 -23.66
N PRO A 107 -22.33 -3.58 -23.36
CA PRO A 107 -23.75 -3.29 -23.28
C PRO A 107 -24.39 -3.69 -24.61
N SER A 108 -25.32 -4.63 -24.55
CA SER A 108 -26.13 -5.00 -25.71
C SER A 108 -26.96 -3.79 -26.08
N ASN A 109 -26.56 -3.07 -27.12
CA ASN A 109 -27.45 -2.11 -27.76
C ASN A 109 -28.70 -2.90 -28.16
N PRO A 110 -29.92 -2.53 -27.71
CA PRO A 110 -31.13 -3.16 -28.21
C PRO A 110 -31.21 -2.83 -29.71
N SER A 111 -30.84 -3.81 -30.53
CA SER A 111 -30.90 -3.72 -31.98
C SER A 111 -32.36 -3.62 -32.39
N SER A 112 -32.77 -2.40 -32.76
CA SER A 112 -33.88 -2.20 -33.68
C SER A 112 -33.62 -3.02 -34.94
N SER A 113 -34.54 -3.93 -35.23
CA SER A 113 -34.71 -4.50 -36.56
C SER A 113 -34.73 -3.38 -37.60
N THR A 114 -33.92 -3.49 -38.66
CA THR A 114 -34.26 -3.22 -40.07
C THR A 114 -33.00 -3.37 -40.93
N THR A 115 -33.04 -4.38 -41.79
CA THR A 115 -32.53 -4.47 -43.18
C THR A 115 -31.14 -3.96 -43.54
N SER A 116 -30.37 -4.90 -44.08
CA SER A 116 -29.15 -4.79 -44.88
C SER A 116 -29.17 -3.73 -45.98
N THR A 117 -28.16 -2.83 -45.98
CA THR A 117 -27.47 -2.40 -47.21
C THR A 117 -26.03 -1.96 -46.91
N SER A 118 -25.09 -2.53 -47.63
CA SER A 118 -23.67 -2.19 -47.68
C SER A 118 -23.42 -0.80 -48.27
N THR A 119 -22.58 0.03 -47.64
CA THR A 119 -21.53 0.82 -48.33
C THR A 119 -20.56 1.46 -47.34
N SER A 120 -19.28 1.22 -47.62
CA SER A 120 -18.08 1.74 -46.98
C SER A 120 -17.98 3.27 -47.02
N LYS A 121 -17.78 3.92 -45.86
CA LYS A 121 -16.89 5.09 -45.73
C LYS A 121 -16.25 5.15 -44.34
N THR A 122 -14.92 5.25 -44.41
CA THR A 122 -13.90 5.50 -43.40
C THR A 122 -14.33 6.51 -42.34
N ASN A 123 -14.33 6.09 -41.08
CA ASN A 123 -14.17 6.99 -39.94
C ASN A 123 -13.28 6.32 -38.91
N LEU A 124 -12.08 6.88 -38.77
CA LEU A 124 -11.12 6.63 -37.69
C LEU A 124 -11.78 6.98 -36.35
N PRO A 125 -11.84 6.07 -35.37
CA PRO A 125 -11.91 6.47 -33.98
C PRO A 125 -10.50 6.47 -33.43
N THR A 126 -9.97 7.67 -33.20
CA THR A 126 -8.81 7.94 -32.36
C THR A 126 -8.90 7.11 -31.09
N THR A 127 -8.15 6.00 -31.06
CA THR A 127 -8.07 5.14 -29.88
C THR A 127 -7.24 5.90 -28.86
N GLN A 128 -7.89 6.73 -28.06
CA GLN A 128 -7.32 7.18 -26.79
C GLN A 128 -7.10 5.90 -25.99
N THR A 129 -5.87 5.39 -25.96
CA THR A 129 -5.45 4.35 -25.04
C THR A 129 -5.73 4.88 -23.63
N PRO A 130 -6.74 4.37 -22.90
CA PRO A 130 -6.85 4.73 -21.50
C PRO A 130 -5.58 4.23 -20.82
N ALA A 131 -4.99 5.07 -19.96
CA ALA A 131 -3.85 4.67 -19.14
C ALA A 131 -4.16 3.30 -18.50
N PRO A 132 -3.20 2.34 -18.49
CA PRO A 132 -3.47 1.00 -18.00
C PRO A 132 -4.00 1.08 -16.56
N SER A 133 -5.26 0.66 -16.37
CA SER A 133 -5.87 0.54 -15.05
C SER A 133 -5.04 -0.41 -14.19
N GLU A 134 -4.81 -0.05 -12.93
CA GLU A 134 -4.05 -0.88 -11.99
C GLU A 134 -4.68 -2.29 -11.90
N PRO A 135 -3.90 -3.38 -12.07
CA PRO A 135 -4.45 -4.72 -12.05
C PRO A 135 -5.01 -5.03 -10.68
N SER A 136 -6.23 -5.56 -10.64
CA SER A 136 -6.93 -5.92 -9.41
C SER A 136 -7.71 -7.22 -9.59
N ILE A 137 -8.22 -7.81 -8.50
CA ILE A 137 -9.06 -9.01 -8.57
C ILE A 137 -10.34 -8.75 -9.38
N THR A 138 -10.87 -7.52 -9.30
CA THR A 138 -12.08 -7.07 -10.03
C THR A 138 -11.82 -6.75 -11.49
N GLN A 139 -10.58 -6.42 -11.84
CA GLN A 139 -10.14 -6.12 -13.20
C GLN A 139 -8.76 -6.77 -13.41
N PRO A 140 -8.73 -8.10 -13.56
CA PRO A 140 -7.46 -8.82 -13.67
C PRO A 140 -6.79 -8.56 -15.02
N GLN A 141 -5.47 -8.48 -15.04
CA GLN A 141 -4.69 -8.32 -16.27
C GLN A 141 -4.30 -9.69 -16.81
N ILE A 142 -5.01 -10.16 -17.84
CA ILE A 142 -4.85 -11.49 -18.43
C ILE A 142 -4.90 -11.38 -19.97
N PRO A 143 -3.94 -11.98 -20.70
CA PRO A 143 -3.98 -12.07 -22.16
C PRO A 143 -4.94 -13.19 -22.61
N TRP A 144 -6.25 -12.94 -22.51
CA TRP A 144 -7.31 -13.95 -22.70
C TRP A 144 -7.21 -14.74 -24.01
N ASP A 145 -6.77 -14.10 -25.09
CA ASP A 145 -6.66 -14.74 -26.42
C ASP A 145 -5.46 -15.69 -26.55
N THR A 146 -4.44 -15.55 -25.70
CA THR A 146 -3.22 -16.36 -25.74
C THR A 146 -3.25 -17.52 -24.75
N ILE A 147 -4.13 -17.44 -23.76
CA ILE A 147 -4.23 -18.42 -22.68
C ILE A 147 -5.12 -19.58 -23.11
N SER A 148 -4.57 -20.79 -23.04
CA SER A 148 -5.28 -22.04 -23.32
C SER A 148 -4.80 -23.13 -22.36
N GLU A 149 -5.49 -24.26 -22.35
CA GLU A 149 -5.00 -25.49 -21.72
C GLU A 149 -3.61 -25.86 -22.25
N CYS A 150 -2.86 -26.61 -21.47
CA CYS A 150 -1.49 -27.05 -21.73
C CYS A 150 -0.45 -25.91 -21.85
N LYS A 151 -0.80 -24.67 -21.49
CA LYS A 151 0.16 -23.57 -21.37
C LYS A 151 0.70 -23.49 -19.96
N THR A 152 2.01 -23.31 -19.84
CA THR A 152 2.64 -22.87 -18.59
C THR A 152 2.41 -21.38 -18.40
N VAL A 153 1.92 -21.01 -17.22
CA VAL A 153 1.58 -19.64 -16.88
C VAL A 153 2.20 -19.23 -15.56
N ARG A 154 2.48 -17.94 -15.44
CA ARG A 154 2.84 -17.28 -14.19
C ARG A 154 1.65 -16.46 -13.72
N ILE A 155 1.35 -16.56 -12.44
CA ILE A 155 0.16 -15.99 -11.81
C ILE A 155 0.61 -15.17 -10.61
N LEU A 156 0.11 -13.94 -10.53
CA LEU A 156 0.08 -13.15 -9.30
C LEU A 156 -1.35 -13.15 -8.81
N GLY A 157 -1.58 -13.66 -7.60
CA GLY A 157 -2.90 -13.73 -7.01
C GLY A 157 -2.94 -13.45 -5.51
N VAL A 158 -4.15 -13.19 -5.03
CA VAL A 158 -4.47 -13.03 -3.62
C VAL A 158 -5.24 -14.25 -3.17
N MET A 159 -4.97 -14.72 -1.95
CA MET A 159 -5.70 -15.85 -1.40
C MET A 159 -7.19 -15.54 -1.22
N GLY A 160 -8.00 -16.52 -1.60
CA GLY A 160 -9.43 -16.59 -1.32
C GLY A 160 -9.81 -18.00 -0.93
N THR A 161 -11.08 -18.17 -0.57
CA THR A 161 -11.65 -19.48 -0.27
C THR A 161 -13.02 -19.61 -0.92
N TYR A 162 -13.38 -20.83 -1.33
CA TYR A 162 -14.70 -21.17 -1.82
C TYR A 162 -15.07 -22.54 -1.26
N MET A 163 -16.23 -22.62 -0.59
CA MET A 163 -16.67 -23.87 0.07
C MET A 163 -15.57 -24.50 0.95
N SER A 164 -14.84 -23.67 1.70
CA SER A 164 -13.69 -24.06 2.54
C SER A 164 -12.45 -24.58 1.80
N MET A 165 -12.44 -24.59 0.47
CA MET A 165 -11.28 -24.92 -0.34
C MET A 165 -10.46 -23.66 -0.65
N PRO A 166 -9.12 -23.69 -0.55
CA PRO A 166 -8.26 -22.57 -0.92
C PRO A 166 -8.32 -22.33 -2.43
N GLN A 167 -8.50 -21.07 -2.82
CA GLN A 167 -8.46 -20.64 -4.22
C GLN A 167 -7.55 -19.43 -4.37
N LEU A 168 -6.88 -19.31 -5.51
CA LEU A 168 -6.07 -18.15 -5.81
C LEU A 168 -6.86 -17.18 -6.70
N GLN A 169 -7.20 -16.00 -6.18
CA GLN A 169 -7.87 -14.95 -6.95
C GLN A 169 -6.84 -14.21 -7.79
N ILE A 170 -6.92 -14.40 -9.12
CA ILE A 170 -5.94 -13.88 -10.06
C ILE A 170 -6.02 -12.35 -10.12
N VAL A 171 -4.86 -11.71 -10.03
CA VAL A 171 -4.70 -10.27 -10.30
C VAL A 171 -3.99 -10.05 -11.62
N LYS A 172 -2.96 -10.84 -11.91
CA LYS A 172 -2.22 -10.81 -13.17
C LYS A 172 -1.83 -12.21 -13.59
N MET A 173 -1.95 -12.52 -14.87
CA MET A 173 -1.47 -13.78 -15.45
C MET A 173 -0.72 -13.52 -16.76
N GLY A 174 0.30 -14.33 -17.04
CA GLY A 174 1.01 -14.30 -18.31
C GLY A 174 1.56 -15.67 -18.66
N VAL A 175 1.75 -15.91 -19.96
CA VAL A 175 2.38 -17.15 -20.45
C VAL A 175 3.87 -17.16 -20.10
N VAL A 176 4.38 -18.33 -19.75
CA VAL A 176 5.81 -18.61 -19.56
C VAL A 176 6.28 -19.39 -20.77
N GLU A 177 7.23 -18.83 -21.52
CA GLU A 177 7.70 -19.40 -22.79
C GLU A 177 9.00 -20.20 -22.66
N SER A 178 9.63 -20.21 -21.47
CA SER A 178 10.92 -20.87 -21.24
C SER A 178 10.95 -21.63 -19.92
N THR A 179 11.44 -22.87 -19.99
CA THR A 179 11.70 -23.73 -18.84
C THR A 179 12.75 -23.16 -17.89
N ASP A 180 13.63 -22.26 -18.34
CA ASP A 180 14.58 -21.58 -17.44
C ASP A 180 13.87 -20.64 -16.46
N VAL A 181 12.74 -20.06 -16.86
CA VAL A 181 11.91 -19.23 -15.98
C VAL A 181 11.24 -20.11 -14.92
N GLU A 182 10.76 -21.30 -15.31
CA GLU A 182 10.19 -22.30 -14.39
C GLU A 182 11.25 -22.77 -13.38
N ARG A 183 12.45 -23.12 -13.85
CA ARG A 183 13.57 -23.52 -12.98
C ARG A 183 13.92 -22.43 -11.97
N LYS A 184 14.12 -21.19 -12.42
CA LYS A 184 14.43 -20.06 -11.53
C LYS A 184 13.33 -19.84 -10.49
N TRP A 185 12.07 -20.08 -10.84
CA TRP A 185 10.96 -20.00 -9.90
C TRP A 185 10.99 -21.14 -8.87
N TRP A 186 11.33 -22.38 -9.27
CA TRP A 186 11.54 -23.46 -8.30
C TRP A 186 12.68 -23.15 -7.33
N ASP A 187 13.78 -22.57 -7.82
CA ASP A 187 14.88 -22.10 -6.97
C ASP A 187 14.42 -21.01 -5.99
N GLU A 188 13.58 -20.07 -6.44
CA GLU A 188 12.97 -19.02 -5.61
C GLU A 188 12.07 -19.62 -4.51
N CYS A 189 11.20 -20.56 -4.87
CA CYS A 189 10.35 -21.28 -3.91
C CYS A 189 11.18 -22.05 -2.87
N ALA A 190 12.22 -22.77 -3.32
CA ALA A 190 13.10 -23.53 -2.45
C ALA A 190 13.87 -22.60 -1.51
N GLY A 191 14.44 -21.51 -2.02
CA GLY A 191 15.17 -20.52 -1.22
C GLY A 191 14.28 -19.82 -0.19
N LEU A 192 13.01 -19.54 -0.52
CA LEU A 192 12.07 -18.93 0.41
C LEU A 192 11.77 -19.85 1.61
N LYS A 193 11.72 -21.16 1.37
CA LYS A 193 11.40 -22.20 2.36
C LYS A 193 12.62 -22.89 2.96
N ASP A 194 13.82 -22.50 2.56
CA ASP A 194 15.05 -23.09 3.08
C ASP A 194 15.07 -22.99 4.62
N PRO A 195 15.27 -24.09 5.38
CA PRO A 195 15.20 -24.06 6.84
C PRO A 195 16.27 -23.18 7.50
N SER A 196 17.40 -22.96 6.83
CA SER A 196 18.56 -22.26 7.39
C SER A 196 18.56 -20.76 7.08
N LEU A 197 18.16 -20.38 5.87
CA LEU A 197 18.24 -19.03 5.33
C LEU A 197 16.89 -18.47 4.90
N GLY A 198 15.93 -19.33 4.58
CA GLY A 198 14.63 -18.97 4.05
C GLY A 198 13.78 -18.22 5.08
N ILE A 199 12.98 -17.29 4.57
CA ILE A 199 12.06 -16.51 5.41
C ILE A 199 10.97 -17.43 5.98
N LEU A 200 10.42 -18.30 5.14
CA LEU A 200 9.35 -19.23 5.51
C LEU A 200 9.86 -20.53 6.12
N GLY A 201 11.16 -20.83 6.03
CA GLY A 201 11.75 -22.04 6.62
C GLY A 201 11.82 -22.02 8.15
N ARG A 202 11.54 -20.87 8.77
CA ARG A 202 11.60 -20.66 10.22
C ARG A 202 10.44 -19.78 10.70
N ASP A 203 10.16 -19.85 11.98
CA ASP A 203 9.17 -18.99 12.61
C ASP A 203 9.54 -17.51 12.49
N TRP A 204 8.54 -16.67 12.24
CA TRP A 204 8.66 -15.24 12.35
C TRP A 204 8.76 -14.85 13.83
N VAL A 205 9.91 -14.32 14.22
CA VAL A 205 10.15 -13.78 15.56
C VAL A 205 10.55 -12.32 15.40
N LEU A 206 10.02 -11.46 16.27
CA LEU A 206 10.46 -10.08 16.38
C LEU A 206 11.30 -9.93 17.64
N ASN A 207 12.48 -9.34 17.52
CA ASN A 207 13.33 -9.07 18.66
C ASN A 207 12.78 -7.88 19.45
N GLU A 208 13.06 -7.82 20.76
CA GLU A 208 12.56 -6.74 21.62
C GLU A 208 12.98 -5.35 21.10
N GLU A 209 14.18 -5.23 20.52
CA GLU A 209 14.65 -4.00 19.89
C GLU A 209 13.75 -3.54 18.72
N GLU A 210 13.26 -4.47 17.90
CA GLU A 210 12.38 -4.16 16.77
C GLU A 210 11.02 -3.68 17.26
N ILE A 211 10.49 -4.37 18.27
CA ILE A 211 9.24 -4.03 18.95
C ILE A 211 9.37 -2.64 19.60
N GLU A 212 10.46 -2.38 20.32
CA GLU A 212 10.69 -1.10 20.99
C GLU A 212 10.88 0.03 19.98
N ARG A 213 11.63 -0.21 18.90
CA ARG A 213 11.79 0.72 17.77
C ARG A 213 10.43 1.04 17.14
N TRP A 214 9.57 0.05 16.96
CA TRP A 214 8.20 0.25 16.49
C TRP A 214 7.36 1.06 17.50
N LYS A 215 7.34 0.68 18.78
CA LYS A 215 6.64 1.43 19.86
C LYS A 215 7.09 2.90 19.90
N ARG A 216 8.39 3.16 19.71
CA ARG A 216 8.97 4.52 19.65
C ARG A 216 8.47 5.30 18.43
N ARG A 217 8.40 4.67 17.25
CA ARG A 217 7.84 5.28 16.02
C ARG A 217 6.35 5.59 16.19
N GLU A 218 5.57 4.67 16.75
CA GLU A 218 4.13 4.87 16.99
C GLU A 218 3.85 5.99 17.99
N ARG A 219 4.60 6.08 19.10
CA ARG A 219 4.48 7.21 20.04
C ARG A 219 4.76 8.55 19.36
N ARG A 220 5.78 8.62 18.49
CA ARG A 220 6.10 9.83 17.71
C ARG A 220 4.98 10.16 16.72
N ARG A 221 4.39 9.17 16.04
CA ARG A 221 3.26 9.39 15.12
C ARG A 221 2.05 9.97 15.85
N LYS A 222 1.65 9.36 16.97
CA LYS A 222 0.52 9.82 17.79
C LYS A 222 0.74 11.23 18.33
N ALA A 223 1.96 11.56 18.79
CA ALA A 223 2.30 12.90 19.24
C ALA A 223 2.13 13.95 18.12
N ARG A 224 2.58 13.64 16.90
CA ARG A 224 2.41 14.51 15.72
C ARG A 224 0.94 14.66 15.33
N GLU A 225 0.12 13.63 15.42
CA GLU A 225 -1.32 13.70 15.14
C GLU A 225 -2.05 14.59 16.15
N VAL A 226 -1.73 14.46 17.44
CA VAL A 226 -2.29 15.32 18.49
C VAL A 226 -1.89 16.78 18.29
N GLU A 227 -0.63 17.05 17.93
CA GLU A 227 -0.15 18.40 17.63
C GLU A 227 -0.88 19.02 16.43
N ARG A 228 -1.01 18.26 15.33
CA ARG A 228 -1.78 18.70 14.15
C ARG A 228 -3.26 18.95 14.48
N GLY A 229 -3.86 18.12 15.32
CA GLY A 229 -5.23 18.32 15.81
C GLY A 229 -5.38 19.62 16.61
N ARG A 230 -4.45 19.89 17.54
CA ARG A 230 -4.43 21.14 18.33
C ARG A 230 -4.23 22.37 17.45
N GLN A 231 -3.36 22.29 16.44
CA GLN A 231 -3.13 23.39 15.50
C GLN A 231 -4.38 23.67 14.66
N GLY A 232 -5.04 22.64 14.13
CA GLY A 232 -6.31 22.78 13.38
C GLY A 232 -7.43 23.42 14.20
N VAL A 233 -7.55 23.08 15.50
CA VAL A 233 -8.54 23.70 16.39
C VAL A 233 -8.23 25.19 16.66
N ARG A 234 -6.95 25.53 16.87
CA ARG A 234 -6.52 26.93 17.06
C ARG A 234 -6.77 27.78 15.80
N GLU A 235 -6.52 27.24 14.62
CA GLU A 235 -6.78 27.91 13.35
C GLU A 235 -8.29 28.10 13.09
N GLY A 236 -9.12 27.11 13.44
CA GLY A 236 -10.59 27.22 13.35
C GLY A 236 -11.21 28.25 14.30
N GLN A 237 -10.72 28.35 15.54
CA GLN A 237 -11.20 29.35 16.51
C GLN A 237 -10.74 30.79 16.19
N GLY A 238 -9.60 30.96 15.52
CA GLY A 238 -9.10 32.26 15.08
C GLY A 238 -9.94 32.93 13.97
N GLN A 239 -10.62 32.14 13.13
CA GLN A 239 -11.49 32.67 12.07
C GLN A 239 -12.88 33.07 12.59
N GLY A 240 -13.44 32.35 13.57
CA GLY A 240 -14.75 32.67 14.16
C GLY A 240 -14.78 34.01 14.93
N LYS A 241 -13.70 34.38 15.60
CA LYS A 241 -13.61 35.68 16.32
C LYS A 241 -13.46 36.89 15.40
N LYS A 242 -12.96 36.73 14.17
CA LYS A 242 -12.84 37.83 13.20
C LYS A 242 -14.18 38.27 12.59
N MET A 243 -15.19 37.39 12.53
CA MET A 243 -16.53 37.79 12.06
C MET A 243 -17.37 38.51 13.13
N ILE A 244 -17.17 38.21 14.42
CA ILE A 244 -17.97 38.84 15.50
C ILE A 244 -17.43 40.25 15.82
N GLY A 245 -16.11 40.47 15.78
CA GLY A 245 -15.51 41.78 16.06
C GLY A 245 -15.78 42.86 15.00
N ASN A 246 -16.23 42.51 13.80
CA ASN A 246 -16.49 43.47 12.73
C ASN A 246 -17.94 44.03 12.73
N ARG A 247 -18.83 43.48 13.57
CA ARG A 247 -20.23 43.96 13.67
C ARG A 247 -20.46 44.98 14.79
N GLU A 248 -19.58 45.01 15.80
CA GLU A 248 -19.63 46.02 16.88
C GLU A 248 -18.73 47.25 16.62
N GLY A 249 -17.82 47.19 15.65
CA GLY A 249 -16.89 48.28 15.35
C GLY A 249 -17.46 49.42 14.49
N ASN A 250 -18.68 49.32 13.98
CA ASN A 250 -19.21 50.27 12.99
C ASN A 250 -20.35 51.16 13.48
N ARG A 251 -20.52 51.33 14.80
CA ARG A 251 -21.59 52.20 15.36
C ARG A 251 -21.14 53.41 16.17
N LEU A 252 -19.84 53.62 16.35
CA LEU A 252 -19.33 54.79 17.07
C LEU A 252 -18.03 55.26 16.42
N LYS A 253 -18.13 56.15 15.43
CA LYS A 253 -17.10 57.14 15.08
C LYS A 253 -17.67 58.14 14.09
N ASP A 254 -18.49 59.03 14.64
CA ASP A 254 -18.55 60.40 14.15
C ASP A 254 -17.98 61.28 15.28
N GLY A 255 -17.12 62.23 14.92
CA GLY A 255 -16.59 63.24 15.85
C GLY A 255 -15.23 62.95 16.51
N GLY A 256 -14.17 63.36 15.80
CA GLY A 256 -13.03 64.16 16.30
C GLY A 256 -12.31 63.77 17.61
N GLY A 257 -10.99 63.52 17.51
CA GLY A 257 -10.11 63.80 18.64
C GLY A 257 -8.80 63.01 18.72
N ARG A 258 -7.69 63.73 18.51
CA ARG A 258 -6.43 63.60 19.25
C ARG A 258 -5.50 62.43 18.92
N LYS A 259 -4.63 62.67 17.93
CA LYS A 259 -3.27 62.12 17.85
C LYS A 259 -2.44 62.66 19.02
N GLN A 260 -1.78 61.78 19.78
CA GLN A 260 -0.47 61.95 20.43
C GLN A 260 -0.15 60.69 21.26
N ASN A 261 1.13 60.36 21.44
CA ASN A 261 1.70 59.25 22.24
C ASN A 261 1.84 57.85 21.63
N THR A 262 2.57 57.72 20.51
CA THR A 262 3.19 56.43 20.15
C THR A 262 4.68 56.47 19.82
N ASP A 263 5.33 57.63 19.89
CA ASP A 263 6.75 57.77 19.50
C ASP A 263 7.72 57.80 20.69
N SER A 264 7.28 58.14 21.90
CA SER A 264 8.14 58.21 23.10
C SER A 264 8.54 56.84 23.67
N VAL A 265 7.66 55.83 23.58
CA VAL A 265 7.92 54.49 24.14
C VAL A 265 8.89 53.66 23.27
N LYS A 266 9.00 53.96 21.98
CA LYS A 266 9.92 53.27 21.06
C LYS A 266 11.37 53.78 21.19
N GLU A 267 11.56 55.05 21.50
CA GLU A 267 12.90 55.64 21.64
C GLU A 267 13.59 55.20 22.94
N GLU A 268 12.83 55.05 24.02
CA GLU A 268 13.38 54.66 25.33
C GLU A 268 13.80 53.18 25.38
N ARG A 269 13.10 52.32 24.64
CA ARG A 269 13.47 50.90 24.48
C ARG A 269 14.73 50.70 23.62
N ALA A 270 14.99 51.61 22.68
CA ALA A 270 16.20 51.59 21.85
C ALA A 270 17.44 52.03 22.64
N LYS A 271 17.31 53.03 23.53
CA LYS A 271 18.40 53.50 24.39
C LYS A 271 18.83 52.44 25.43
N GLN A 272 17.88 51.74 26.06
CA GLN A 272 18.21 50.64 26.99
C GLN A 272 18.90 49.43 26.33
N GLN A 273 18.63 49.17 25.04
CA GLN A 273 19.26 48.06 24.32
C GLN A 273 20.69 48.39 23.85
N GLN A 274 21.01 49.67 23.70
CA GLN A 274 22.35 50.14 23.31
C GLN A 274 23.31 50.19 24.50
N GLU A 275 22.80 50.46 25.70
CA GLU A 275 23.61 50.52 26.93
C GLU A 275 24.04 49.13 27.43
N ARG A 276 23.21 48.09 27.22
CA ARG A 276 23.56 46.70 27.54
C ARG A 276 24.65 46.11 26.64
N LYS A 277 24.87 46.65 25.44
CA LYS A 277 25.91 46.19 24.51
C LYS A 277 27.30 46.82 24.75
N ARG A 278 27.41 47.79 25.67
CA ARG A 278 28.69 48.47 25.97
C ARG A 278 29.45 47.88 27.16
N LYS A 279 28.89 46.89 27.87
CA LYS A 279 29.48 46.36 29.11
C LYS A 279 30.23 45.04 28.98
N ASP A 280 30.19 44.38 27.84
CA ASP A 280 30.92 43.14 27.59
C ASP A 280 31.93 43.36 26.44
N ASP A 281 33.18 43.70 26.80
CA ASP A 281 34.43 43.11 26.25
C ASP A 281 35.67 44.00 26.48
N PRO A 282 36.75 43.44 27.07
CA PRO A 282 38.11 43.93 26.86
C PRO A 282 39.03 42.94 26.11
N HIS A 283 39.72 43.49 25.10
CA HIS A 283 41.06 43.17 24.52
C HIS A 283 41.28 41.81 23.80
N HIS A 284 41.48 41.72 22.47
CA HIS A 284 42.47 42.25 21.50
C HIS A 284 43.71 41.33 21.28
N LEU A 285 43.97 40.90 20.03
CA LEU A 285 45.22 41.11 19.24
C LEU A 285 45.28 40.24 17.94
N LEU A 286 45.42 40.94 16.80
CA LEU A 286 46.01 40.65 15.45
C LEU A 286 45.96 39.23 14.82
N SER A 287 45.75 39.02 13.51
CA SER A 287 46.38 39.69 12.36
C SER A 287 45.74 39.35 10.99
N THR A 288 45.83 40.33 10.06
CA THR A 288 46.00 40.26 8.58
C THR A 288 44.94 39.66 7.62
N ILE A 289 44.44 40.54 6.73
CA ILE A 289 43.64 40.41 5.49
C ILE A 289 44.67 40.47 4.30
N PRO A 290 44.51 39.89 3.08
CA PRO A 290 43.42 40.17 2.11
C PRO A 290 43.06 39.00 1.16
N VAL A 291 42.05 38.95 0.27
CA VAL A 291 41.37 39.86 -0.66
C VAL A 291 40.01 39.20 -1.05
N LYS A 292 38.96 39.99 -1.31
CA LYS A 292 37.67 39.62 -1.96
C LYS A 292 37.73 40.01 -3.46
N PRO A 293 36.88 39.52 -4.40
CA PRO A 293 35.52 40.09 -4.53
C PRO A 293 34.50 39.10 -5.20
N PRO A 294 33.32 39.52 -5.75
CA PRO A 294 32.03 39.30 -5.07
C PRO A 294 30.92 38.79 -6.03
N ARG A 295 29.65 38.96 -5.58
CA ARG A 295 28.36 38.90 -6.31
C ARG A 295 27.71 37.51 -6.39
N GLU A 296 26.40 37.34 -6.28
CA GLU A 296 25.31 38.31 -6.44
C GLU A 296 24.03 37.89 -5.68
N THR A 297 23.18 38.88 -5.54
CA THR A 297 21.93 39.00 -4.80
C THR A 297 20.74 38.22 -5.36
N SER A 298 19.82 37.89 -4.44
CA SER A 298 18.37 38.22 -4.48
C SER A 298 17.31 37.12 -4.68
N PRO A 299 16.07 37.37 -4.18
CA PRO A 299 15.14 36.35 -3.69
C PRO A 299 13.75 36.38 -4.37
N ASN A 300 12.82 35.59 -3.79
CA ASN A 300 11.34 35.67 -3.86
C ASN A 300 10.61 35.09 -5.08
N LYS A 301 9.70 34.13 -4.83
CA LYS A 301 8.24 34.42 -4.87
C LYS A 301 7.37 33.30 -4.28
N ILE A 302 6.26 33.77 -3.72
CA ILE A 302 5.24 33.09 -2.91
C ILE A 302 3.92 33.01 -3.72
N ASN A 303 3.28 31.82 -3.68
CA ASN A 303 1.82 31.52 -3.83
C ASN A 303 1.07 31.78 -5.15
N PRO A 304 -0.14 31.20 -5.40
CA PRO A 304 -1.12 30.67 -4.44
C PRO A 304 -1.80 29.31 -4.71
N LYS A 305 -2.48 28.81 -3.65
CA LYS A 305 -3.47 27.72 -3.62
C LYS A 305 -4.88 28.20 -4.02
N SER A 306 -5.68 27.26 -4.54
CA SER A 306 -7.12 27.07 -4.24
C SER A 306 -7.62 25.76 -4.92
N PRO A 307 -8.85 25.26 -4.66
CA PRO A 307 -9.54 25.10 -3.38
C PRO A 307 -10.00 23.65 -3.11
N THR A 308 -10.52 23.46 -1.90
CA THR A 308 -11.18 22.29 -1.30
C THR A 308 -12.36 21.73 -2.10
N THR A 309 -12.47 20.40 -2.12
CA THR A 309 -13.74 19.69 -2.36
C THR A 309 -13.85 18.46 -1.44
N GLU A 310 -14.95 18.47 -0.69
CA GLU A 310 -15.68 17.39 -0.04
C GLU A 310 -15.00 16.04 0.19
N LYS A 311 -14.85 15.68 1.47
CA LYS A 311 -14.56 14.32 1.92
C LYS A 311 -15.82 13.46 1.73
N ARG A 312 -16.01 12.92 0.53
CA ARG A 312 -16.81 11.71 0.34
C ARG A 312 -16.09 10.58 1.05
N ILE A 313 -16.82 9.85 1.88
CA ILE A 313 -16.38 8.59 2.47
C ILE A 313 -16.13 7.64 1.30
N LEU A 314 -14.86 7.52 0.91
CA LEU A 314 -14.41 6.59 -0.11
C LEU A 314 -14.55 5.18 0.46
N PRO A 315 -15.16 4.21 -0.25
CA PRO A 315 -14.87 2.82 0.02
C PRO A 315 -13.37 2.64 -0.14
N ILE A 316 -12.73 1.99 0.84
CA ILE A 316 -11.29 1.76 0.91
C ILE A 316 -10.84 1.07 -0.39
N ALA A 317 -10.31 1.85 -1.33
CA ALA A 317 -9.62 1.34 -2.50
C ALA A 317 -8.32 0.68 -2.00
N LEU A 318 -8.15 -0.61 -2.32
CA LEU A 318 -6.96 -1.42 -2.04
C LEU A 318 -5.73 -0.78 -2.69
N SER A 319 -5.14 0.21 -2.04
CA SER A 319 -3.93 0.90 -2.47
C SER A 319 -2.78 0.50 -1.55
N ASP A 320 -2.35 -0.75 -1.69
CA ASP A 320 -0.94 -1.14 -1.91
C ASP A 320 -0.88 -2.63 -2.27
N LEU A 321 -0.86 -2.94 -3.57
CA LEU A 321 -0.63 -4.29 -4.09
C LEU A 321 0.88 -4.64 -4.19
N SER A 322 1.67 -3.88 -3.43
CA SER A 322 3.12 -3.78 -3.38
C SER A 322 3.80 -3.67 -4.76
N LYS A 323 3.09 -2.95 -5.64
CA LYS A 323 3.57 -2.08 -6.73
C LYS A 323 4.23 -2.75 -7.95
N TYR A 324 3.59 -3.80 -8.47
CA TYR A 324 3.77 -4.49 -9.78
C TYR A 324 4.78 -3.86 -10.77
N ASP A 325 5.76 -4.55 -11.39
CA ASP A 325 5.72 -5.81 -12.10
C ASP A 325 6.94 -6.69 -11.75
N THR A 326 6.73 -7.87 -11.17
CA THR A 326 7.80 -8.88 -11.02
C THR A 326 7.82 -9.88 -12.17
N PHE A 327 6.99 -9.69 -13.20
CA PHE A 327 7.13 -10.39 -14.47
C PHE A 327 8.38 -9.95 -15.26
N GLY A 328 9.23 -9.11 -14.65
CA GLY A 328 10.51 -8.61 -15.17
C GLY A 328 11.06 -9.47 -16.30
N LEU A 329 11.13 -8.85 -17.48
CA LEU A 329 12.09 -9.23 -18.51
C LEU A 329 13.50 -9.27 -17.91
#